data_AF-A0AAD6JMR2-F1
#
_entry.id   AF-A0AAD6JMR2-F1
#
_cell.length_a   1.000
_cell.length_b   1.000
_cell.length_c   1.000
_cell.angle_alpha   90.00
_cell.angle_beta   90.00
_cell.angle_gamma   90.00
#
_symmetry.space_group_name_H-M   'P 1'
#
loop_
_entity.id
_entity.type
_entity.pdbx_description
1 polymer ?
#
loop_
_entity_poly.entity_id
_entity_poly.type
_entity_poly.pdbx_seq_one_letter_code
_entity_poly.pdbx_strand_id
1 'polypeptide(L)'
;MLYGYKFDGNFSPEVGLYYDPSKIVLDPYAKSVISRGEFGVLGHDDNRWPQMACMIPTAENKFDWEGDSPLKYPQRDLIIYEMHVRGFTQHESSRIEFPGTYLGVVEKLDHLKELGVNCIELMPCHEFNELEYYGYNSVLGDYKVNFWGYSTVNYFSPMTRYSSAGTRNCGLDAINEFKLLVREAHKRGIEVFMDVVFNHTAEGNEKGPILSFRGVDNSIYYMLAPKGEFYNYSGCGNTFNCNHPIVRQFILDCLRYWVTEMHVDGFRFDLASIMTRSSSLWDAVNVFRESHRR
;
A
#
# COMPACT_ATOMS: atom_id res chain seq x y z
N MET A 1 -11.41 8.06 17.30
CA MET A 1 -10.17 7.59 17.95
C MET A 1 -9.42 6.73 16.94
N LEU A 2 -8.10 6.85 16.89
CA LEU A 2 -7.20 6.06 16.04
C LEU A 2 -6.24 5.29 16.95
N TYR A 3 -5.55 4.28 16.42
CA TYR A 3 -4.61 3.47 17.20
C TYR A 3 -3.29 3.20 16.47
N GLY A 4 -2.31 2.71 17.23
CA GLY A 4 -1.01 2.24 16.75
C GLY A 4 -0.32 1.50 17.88
N TYR A 5 0.84 0.91 17.60
CA TYR A 5 1.56 0.08 18.56
C TYR A 5 2.94 0.66 18.91
N LYS A 6 3.42 0.32 20.10
CA LYS A 6 4.80 0.56 20.52
C LYS A 6 5.39 -0.78 20.92
N PHE A 7 6.53 -1.13 20.35
CA PHE A 7 7.25 -2.36 20.70
C PHE A 7 8.54 -1.97 21.39
N ASP A 8 8.75 -2.56 22.56
CA ASP A 8 9.99 -2.41 23.34
C ASP A 8 10.91 -3.61 23.09
N GLY A 9 12.22 -3.37 23.07
CA GLY A 9 13.22 -4.36 22.72
C GLY A 9 14.57 -3.72 22.39
N ASN A 10 15.49 -4.53 21.85
CA ASN A 10 16.82 -4.04 21.50
C ASN A 10 16.79 -3.21 20.21
N PHE A 11 17.39 -2.03 20.27
CA PHE A 11 17.72 -1.21 19.11
C PHE A 11 19.21 -1.37 18.77
N SER A 12 19.51 -2.27 17.85
CA SER A 12 20.85 -2.58 17.37
C SER A 12 20.83 -2.78 15.85
N PRO A 13 20.77 -1.69 15.06
CA PRO A 13 20.71 -1.73 13.60
C PRO A 13 21.85 -2.54 12.96
N GLU A 14 23.02 -2.54 13.58
CA GLU A 14 24.22 -3.29 13.17
C GLU A 14 24.08 -4.82 13.19
N VAL A 15 22.99 -5.33 13.77
CA VAL A 15 22.59 -6.74 13.74
C VAL A 15 21.12 -6.93 13.33
N GLY A 16 20.51 -5.88 12.76
CA GLY A 16 19.16 -5.96 12.20
C GLY A 16 18.00 -5.82 13.22
N LEU A 17 18.26 -5.31 14.43
CA LEU A 17 17.24 -5.11 15.46
C LEU A 17 16.83 -3.63 15.54
N TYR A 18 15.51 -3.36 15.46
CA TYR A 18 14.97 -1.99 15.31
C TYR A 18 13.80 -1.69 16.27
N TYR A 19 13.72 -2.37 17.41
CA TYR A 19 12.69 -2.07 18.41
C TYR A 19 12.96 -0.71 19.05
N ASP A 20 12.07 0.27 18.82
CA ASP A 20 12.19 1.64 19.32
C ASP A 20 10.85 2.07 19.96
N PRO A 21 10.71 2.03 21.30
CA PRO A 21 9.47 2.39 21.99
C PRO A 21 9.13 3.90 21.93
N SER A 22 10.05 4.73 21.41
CA SER A 22 9.74 6.12 21.11
C SER A 22 8.86 6.29 19.87
N LYS A 23 8.82 5.28 18.98
CA LYS A 23 8.01 5.27 17.75
C LYS A 23 6.67 4.61 17.97
N ILE A 24 5.63 5.16 17.34
CA ILE A 24 4.33 4.51 17.20
C ILE A 24 4.27 3.94 15.78
N VAL A 25 4.15 2.62 15.67
CA VAL A 25 4.10 1.90 14.40
C VAL A 25 2.67 1.50 14.03
N LEU A 26 2.42 1.40 12.72
CA LEU A 26 1.14 0.99 12.16
C LEU A 26 0.92 -0.52 12.31
N ASP A 27 -0.33 -0.91 12.53
CA ASP A 27 -0.77 -2.28 12.35
C ASP A 27 -0.62 -2.68 10.87
N PRO A 28 0.14 -3.74 10.53
CA PRO A 28 0.19 -4.27 9.18
C PRO A 28 -1.19 -4.56 8.57
N TYR A 29 -2.20 -4.91 9.38
CA TYR A 29 -3.57 -5.25 8.96
C TYR A 29 -4.55 -4.07 8.99
N ALA A 30 -4.09 -2.84 9.24
CA ALA A 30 -4.94 -1.65 9.29
C ALA A 30 -5.81 -1.50 8.03
N LYS A 31 -7.12 -1.29 8.22
CA LYS A 31 -8.08 -1.12 7.11
C LYS A 31 -8.08 0.30 6.53
N SER A 32 -7.60 1.26 7.29
CA SER A 32 -7.29 2.61 6.81
C SER A 32 -6.18 3.21 7.67
N VAL A 33 -5.33 4.02 7.05
CA VAL A 33 -4.22 4.74 7.67
C VAL A 33 -4.44 6.24 7.52
N ILE A 34 -4.36 6.95 8.63
CA ILE A 34 -4.60 8.39 8.72
C ILE A 34 -3.28 9.09 9.02
N SER A 35 -2.97 10.06 8.17
CA SER A 35 -1.87 10.99 8.35
C SER A 35 -2.21 12.34 7.70
N ARG A 36 -1.93 12.50 6.41
CA ARG A 36 -2.23 13.67 5.58
C ARG A 36 -3.48 13.40 4.76
N GLY A 37 -4.37 14.39 4.68
CA GLY A 37 -5.67 14.29 3.99
C GLY A 37 -5.65 14.63 2.51
N GLU A 38 -4.62 15.33 2.04
CA GLU A 38 -4.58 15.85 0.67
C GLU A 38 -3.28 15.43 -0.04
N PHE A 39 -3.40 15.08 -1.32
CA PHE A 39 -2.26 14.68 -2.16
C PHE A 39 -1.34 15.88 -2.41
N GLY A 40 -0.05 15.72 -2.14
CA GLY A 40 0.97 16.74 -2.39
C GLY A 40 1.11 17.79 -1.29
N VAL A 41 0.30 17.72 -0.23
CA VAL A 41 0.34 18.68 0.89
C VAL A 41 1.23 18.12 2.00
N LEU A 42 2.27 18.86 2.39
CA LEU A 42 3.18 18.49 3.48
C LEU A 42 2.46 18.43 4.83
N GLY A 43 3.01 17.64 5.77
CA GLY A 43 2.59 17.68 7.16
C GLY A 43 3.00 18.98 7.86
N HIS A 44 2.57 19.14 9.11
CA HIS A 44 3.01 20.24 9.97
C HIS A 44 4.55 20.33 10.02
N ASP A 45 5.10 21.54 10.04
CA ASP A 45 6.54 21.84 9.96
C ASP A 45 7.26 21.20 8.76
N ASP A 46 6.61 21.19 7.59
CA ASP A 46 7.12 20.60 6.34
C ASP A 46 7.49 19.12 6.48
N ASN A 47 6.86 18.41 7.42
CA ASN A 47 7.17 17.01 7.68
C ASN A 47 6.63 16.10 6.56
N ARG A 48 7.54 15.38 5.89
CA ARG A 48 7.23 14.38 4.86
C ARG A 48 6.70 13.07 5.44
N TRP A 49 7.01 12.78 6.70
CA TRP A 49 6.63 11.57 7.43
C TRP A 49 5.99 11.95 8.78
N PRO A 50 4.83 12.64 8.78
CA PRO A 50 4.11 12.89 10.02
C PRO A 50 3.63 11.58 10.64
N GLN A 51 3.37 11.59 11.95
CA GLN A 51 2.86 10.42 12.65
C GLN A 51 1.60 9.89 11.95
N MET A 52 1.60 8.60 11.64
CA MET A 52 0.47 7.89 11.05
C MET A 52 -0.27 7.09 12.13
N ALA A 53 -1.57 6.88 11.97
CA ALA A 53 -2.36 6.07 12.88
C ALA A 53 -3.44 5.28 12.13
N CYS A 54 -3.87 4.16 12.72
CA CYS A 54 -4.80 3.21 12.12
C CYS A 54 -6.25 3.53 12.52
N MET A 55 -7.18 3.40 11.58
CA MET A 55 -8.62 3.46 11.86
C MET A 55 -9.07 2.26 12.70
N ILE A 56 -9.89 2.51 13.72
CA ILE A 56 -10.60 1.45 14.48
C ILE A 56 -11.82 0.99 13.67
N PRO A 57 -11.90 -0.28 13.20
CA PRO A 57 -13.08 -0.78 12.50
C PRO A 57 -14.29 -0.85 13.44
N THR A 58 -15.48 -0.52 12.94
CA THR A 58 -16.75 -0.69 13.67
C THR A 58 -17.69 -1.62 12.90
N ALA A 59 -18.50 -2.39 13.62
CA ALA A 59 -19.42 -3.37 13.03
C ALA A 59 -20.58 -2.74 12.22
N GLU A 60 -20.82 -1.45 12.43
CA GLU A 60 -21.90 -0.66 11.79
C GLU A 60 -21.52 -0.16 10.40
N ASN A 61 -20.22 -0.18 10.06
CA ASN A 61 -19.71 0.35 8.79
C ASN A 61 -19.86 -0.67 7.65
N LYS A 62 -21.10 -1.01 7.29
CA LYS A 62 -21.39 -1.91 6.16
C LYS A 62 -21.64 -1.11 4.88
N PHE A 63 -20.85 -1.42 3.85
CA PHE A 63 -21.09 -0.92 2.50
C PHE A 63 -22.20 -1.74 1.83
N ASP A 64 -23.15 -1.07 1.17
CA ASP A 64 -24.19 -1.75 0.39
C ASP A 64 -23.68 -2.06 -1.02
N TRP A 65 -23.41 -3.33 -1.28
CA TRP A 65 -22.95 -3.79 -2.59
C TRP A 65 -24.06 -3.86 -3.64
N GLU A 66 -25.33 -3.68 -3.27
CA GLU A 66 -26.47 -3.76 -4.21
C GLU A 66 -26.51 -5.08 -5.00
N GLY A 67 -26.04 -6.18 -4.39
CA GLY A 67 -25.96 -7.50 -5.01
C GLY A 67 -24.76 -7.72 -5.94
N ASP A 68 -23.79 -6.81 -5.95
CA ASP A 68 -22.56 -6.93 -6.73
C ASP A 68 -21.77 -8.21 -6.42
N SER A 69 -21.12 -8.74 -7.47
CA SER A 69 -20.20 -9.87 -7.38
C SER A 69 -19.16 -9.81 -8.51
N PRO A 70 -17.93 -10.30 -8.29
CA PRO A 70 -16.88 -10.35 -9.32
C PRO A 70 -17.36 -10.98 -10.64
N LEU A 71 -16.96 -10.40 -11.78
CA LEU A 71 -17.53 -10.69 -13.10
C LEU A 71 -17.05 -12.03 -13.70
N LYS A 72 -15.80 -12.42 -13.42
CA LYS A 72 -15.20 -13.71 -13.80
C LYS A 72 -15.19 -13.96 -15.31
N TYR A 73 -14.84 -12.97 -16.11
CA TYR A 73 -14.59 -13.18 -17.52
C TYR A 73 -13.45 -14.18 -17.75
N PRO A 74 -13.50 -14.98 -18.83
CA PRO A 74 -12.34 -15.78 -19.21
C PRO A 74 -11.16 -14.87 -19.55
N GLN A 75 -9.97 -15.16 -19.01
CA GLN A 75 -8.78 -14.32 -19.18
C GLN A 75 -8.45 -13.99 -20.64
N ARG A 76 -8.72 -14.92 -21.57
CA ARG A 76 -8.48 -14.73 -23.02
C ARG A 76 -9.34 -13.64 -23.67
N ASP A 77 -10.45 -13.27 -23.02
CA ASP A 77 -11.43 -12.31 -23.51
C ASP A 77 -11.21 -10.91 -22.90
N LEU A 78 -10.19 -10.75 -22.04
CA LEU A 78 -9.86 -9.48 -21.38
C LEU A 78 -9.12 -8.52 -22.33
N ILE A 79 -9.57 -7.26 -22.30
CA ILE A 79 -8.90 -6.09 -22.86
C ILE A 79 -8.62 -5.15 -21.70
N ILE A 80 -7.37 -5.18 -21.24
CA ILE A 80 -6.93 -4.50 -20.01
C ILE A 80 -6.49 -3.07 -20.33
N TYR A 81 -6.96 -2.12 -19.54
CA TYR A 81 -6.54 -0.72 -19.55
C TYR A 81 -5.77 -0.37 -18.29
N GLU A 82 -4.44 -0.24 -18.40
CA GLU A 82 -3.59 0.23 -17.29
C GLU A 82 -3.86 1.72 -17.04
N MET A 83 -4.13 2.08 -15.79
CA MET A 83 -4.44 3.46 -15.44
C MET A 83 -4.02 3.85 -14.02
N HIS A 84 -3.75 5.14 -13.88
CA HIS A 84 -3.49 5.77 -12.60
C HIS A 84 -4.74 6.51 -12.10
N VAL A 85 -5.25 6.20 -10.91
CA VAL A 85 -6.46 6.82 -10.33
C VAL A 85 -6.39 8.34 -10.40
N ARG A 86 -5.33 8.94 -9.84
CA ARG A 86 -5.12 10.39 -9.91
C ARG A 86 -5.01 10.91 -11.36
N GLY A 87 -4.07 10.38 -12.14
CA GLY A 87 -3.79 10.85 -13.50
C GLY A 87 -4.99 10.81 -14.44
N PHE A 88 -5.91 9.86 -14.25
CA PHE A 88 -7.06 9.67 -15.13
C PHE A 88 -7.99 10.89 -15.21
N THR A 89 -8.17 11.61 -14.10
CA THR A 89 -9.12 12.74 -14.04
C THR A 89 -8.57 14.01 -13.43
N GLN A 90 -7.29 14.07 -13.06
CA GLN A 90 -6.70 15.25 -12.41
C GLN A 90 -6.71 16.52 -13.28
N HIS A 91 -6.60 16.37 -14.61
CA HIS A 91 -6.53 17.52 -15.50
C HIS A 91 -7.90 18.24 -15.60
N GLU A 92 -7.91 19.57 -15.67
CA GLU A 92 -9.14 20.40 -15.70
C GLU A 92 -10.11 20.03 -16.84
N SER A 93 -9.58 19.49 -17.94
CA SER A 93 -10.39 19.03 -19.08
C SER A 93 -11.26 17.80 -18.75
N SER A 94 -11.04 17.13 -17.61
CA SER A 94 -11.89 16.05 -17.13
C SER A 94 -13.30 16.56 -16.79
N ARG A 95 -13.43 17.82 -16.35
CA ARG A 95 -14.69 18.51 -16.02
C ARG A 95 -15.57 17.72 -15.04
N ILE A 96 -14.99 17.26 -13.95
CA ILE A 96 -15.68 16.53 -12.88
C ILE A 96 -15.52 17.25 -11.54
N GLU A 97 -16.33 16.88 -10.55
CA GLU A 97 -16.34 17.53 -9.23
C GLU A 97 -15.11 17.14 -8.39
N PHE A 98 -14.68 15.88 -8.47
CA PHE A 98 -13.60 15.34 -7.64
C PHE A 98 -12.40 14.83 -8.48
N PRO A 99 -11.63 15.73 -9.12
CA PRO A 99 -10.51 15.37 -9.98
C PRO A 99 -9.42 14.57 -9.24
N GLY A 100 -8.98 13.48 -9.86
CA GLY A 100 -7.89 12.65 -9.38
C GLY A 100 -8.23 11.77 -8.18
N THR A 101 -9.51 11.43 -8.01
CA THR A 101 -10.03 10.60 -6.91
C THR A 101 -10.73 9.34 -7.42
N TYR A 102 -11.05 8.40 -6.53
CA TYR A 102 -11.86 7.23 -6.86
C TYR A 102 -13.24 7.61 -7.43
N LEU A 103 -13.93 8.59 -6.83
CA LEU A 103 -15.19 9.13 -7.37
C LEU A 103 -15.00 9.74 -8.76
N GLY A 104 -13.88 10.43 -8.97
CA GLY A 104 -13.58 10.96 -10.28
C GLY A 104 -13.42 9.88 -11.35
N VAL A 105 -12.86 8.71 -11.00
CA VAL A 105 -12.82 7.56 -11.90
C VAL A 105 -14.24 7.07 -12.20
N VAL A 106 -15.09 6.94 -11.17
CA VAL A 106 -16.51 6.52 -11.33
C VAL A 106 -17.24 7.37 -12.37
N GLU A 107 -17.10 8.69 -12.30
CA GLU A 107 -17.72 9.64 -13.25
C GLU A 107 -17.26 9.45 -14.71
N LYS A 108 -16.17 8.73 -14.95
CA LYS A 108 -15.58 8.51 -16.28
C LYS A 108 -15.55 7.05 -16.71
N LEU A 109 -16.16 6.12 -15.96
CA LEU A 109 -16.21 4.71 -16.36
C LEU A 109 -16.99 4.48 -17.67
N ASP A 110 -17.98 5.31 -17.99
CA ASP A 110 -18.72 5.20 -19.25
C ASP A 110 -17.81 5.43 -20.48
N HIS A 111 -16.81 6.30 -20.36
CA HIS A 111 -15.81 6.48 -21.41
C HIS A 111 -15.01 5.20 -21.68
N LEU A 112 -14.62 4.47 -20.63
CA LEU A 112 -13.89 3.22 -20.75
C LEU A 112 -14.77 2.11 -21.35
N LYS A 113 -16.05 2.08 -20.94
CA LYS A 113 -17.03 1.17 -21.54
C LYS A 113 -17.23 1.44 -23.04
N GLU A 114 -17.35 2.71 -23.44
CA GLU A 114 -17.46 3.12 -24.85
C GLU A 114 -16.19 2.80 -25.66
N LEU A 115 -15.01 2.93 -25.03
CA LEU A 115 -13.73 2.51 -25.62
C LEU A 115 -13.68 0.99 -25.89
N GLY A 116 -14.48 0.21 -25.17
CA GLY A 116 -14.61 -1.24 -25.33
C GLY A 116 -13.68 -2.06 -24.43
N VAL A 117 -13.09 -1.44 -23.40
CA VAL A 117 -12.30 -2.17 -22.40
C VAL A 117 -13.23 -2.86 -21.39
N ASN A 118 -12.86 -4.06 -20.94
CA ASN A 118 -13.64 -4.83 -19.96
C ASN A 118 -12.81 -5.17 -18.71
N CYS A 119 -11.62 -4.60 -18.57
CA CYS A 119 -10.82 -4.67 -17.35
C CYS A 119 -10.00 -3.39 -17.22
N ILE A 120 -9.97 -2.81 -16.01
CA ILE A 120 -9.02 -1.76 -15.64
C ILE A 120 -7.94 -2.36 -14.73
N GLU A 121 -6.67 -2.07 -15.02
CA GLU A 121 -5.56 -2.37 -14.12
C GLU A 121 -5.14 -1.08 -13.43
N LEU A 122 -5.51 -0.97 -12.16
CA LEU A 122 -5.16 0.18 -11.33
C LEU A 122 -3.70 0.07 -10.90
N MET A 123 -2.91 1.10 -11.22
CA MET A 123 -1.62 1.33 -10.56
C MET A 123 -1.78 1.35 -9.02
N PRO A 124 -0.69 1.17 -8.23
CA PRO A 124 -0.79 0.91 -6.80
C PRO A 124 -1.79 1.78 -6.04
N CYS A 125 -2.81 1.12 -5.47
CA CYS A 125 -3.88 1.74 -4.71
C CYS A 125 -3.83 1.43 -3.21
N HIS A 126 -2.86 0.64 -2.77
CA HIS A 126 -2.51 0.54 -1.35
C HIS A 126 -1.97 1.89 -0.84
N GLU A 127 -2.10 2.17 0.46
CA GLU A 127 -1.56 3.39 1.06
C GLU A 127 -0.03 3.48 0.82
N PHE A 128 0.42 4.59 0.23
CA PHE A 128 1.83 4.92 -0.01
C PHE A 128 2.07 6.41 0.24
N ASN A 129 3.31 6.86 0.47
CA ASN A 129 3.58 8.29 0.70
C ASN A 129 4.10 8.99 -0.56
N GLU A 130 3.28 9.83 -1.20
CA GLU A 130 3.67 10.59 -2.39
C GLU A 130 4.79 11.62 -2.11
N LEU A 131 5.03 11.96 -0.84
CA LEU A 131 6.05 12.93 -0.44
C LEU A 131 7.36 12.31 0.04
N GLU A 132 7.54 10.98 -0.07
CA GLU A 132 8.71 10.29 0.50
C GLU A 132 10.06 10.84 0.00
N TYR A 133 10.11 11.29 -1.26
CA TYR A 133 11.26 11.94 -1.88
C TYR A 133 10.94 13.36 -2.36
N TYR A 134 9.98 14.03 -1.70
CA TYR A 134 9.64 15.41 -2.00
C TYR A 134 10.87 16.31 -1.97
N GLY A 135 11.09 17.02 -3.08
CA GLY A 135 12.23 17.89 -3.26
C GLY A 135 12.13 18.66 -4.57
N TYR A 136 12.63 19.89 -4.55
CA TYR A 136 12.62 20.76 -5.72
C TYR A 136 13.47 20.16 -6.85
N ASN A 137 12.91 20.18 -8.04
CA ASN A 137 13.56 19.79 -9.28
C ASN A 137 13.93 21.05 -10.06
N SER A 138 15.18 21.47 -9.98
CA SER A 138 15.66 22.65 -10.69
C SER A 138 15.64 22.53 -12.21
N VAL A 139 15.57 21.31 -12.76
CA VAL A 139 15.51 21.08 -14.21
C VAL A 139 14.12 21.36 -14.76
N LEU A 140 13.07 20.89 -14.07
CA LEU A 140 11.68 21.05 -14.50
C LEU A 140 10.98 22.26 -13.87
N GLY A 141 11.59 22.87 -12.85
CA GLY A 141 11.00 23.99 -12.12
C GLY A 141 9.84 23.58 -11.21
N ASP A 142 9.73 22.29 -10.89
CA ASP A 142 8.64 21.71 -10.09
C ASP A 142 9.16 20.93 -8.87
N TYR A 143 8.30 20.17 -8.21
CA TYR A 143 8.66 19.30 -7.09
C TYR A 143 8.46 17.83 -7.47
N LYS A 144 9.45 17.01 -7.13
CA LYS A 144 9.35 15.56 -7.30
C LYS A 144 8.39 14.99 -6.27
N VAL A 145 7.55 14.05 -6.67
CA VAL A 145 6.67 13.28 -5.79
C VAL A 145 6.67 11.83 -6.25
N ASN A 146 6.39 10.90 -5.34
CA ASN A 146 6.00 9.55 -5.72
C ASN A 146 4.58 9.59 -6.25
N PHE A 147 4.48 9.81 -7.56
CA PHE A 147 3.19 9.83 -8.23
C PHE A 147 2.61 8.41 -8.32
N TRP A 148 3.39 7.46 -8.85
CA TRP A 148 2.94 6.11 -9.19
C TRP A 148 2.60 5.21 -8.00
N GLY A 149 3.25 5.39 -6.85
CA GLY A 149 2.89 4.67 -5.63
C GLY A 149 3.53 3.30 -5.42
N TYR A 150 4.56 2.92 -6.20
CA TYR A 150 5.35 1.70 -5.99
C TYR A 150 6.31 1.82 -4.78
N SER A 151 5.74 2.12 -3.61
CA SER A 151 6.43 2.24 -2.32
C SER A 151 5.37 2.14 -1.21
N THR A 152 4.87 0.92 -0.98
CA THR A 152 3.69 0.71 -0.12
C THR A 152 4.02 0.90 1.37
N VAL A 153 3.19 1.68 2.06
CA VAL A 153 3.21 1.89 3.52
C VAL A 153 2.30 0.89 4.23
N ASN A 154 1.07 0.67 3.74
CA ASN A 154 0.14 -0.30 4.31
C ASN A 154 -0.66 -1.00 3.21
N TYR A 155 -0.70 -2.33 3.26
CA TYR A 155 -1.25 -3.18 2.20
C TYR A 155 -2.76 -3.41 2.30
N PHE A 156 -3.37 -3.18 3.45
CA PHE A 156 -4.80 -3.39 3.69
C PHE A 156 -5.64 -2.12 3.61
N SER A 157 -4.97 -0.97 3.48
CA SER A 157 -5.59 0.35 3.43
C SER A 157 -5.59 0.86 1.99
N PRO A 158 -6.73 1.35 1.45
CA PRO A 158 -6.73 2.13 0.24
C PRO A 158 -5.97 3.44 0.45
N MET A 159 -5.38 3.98 -0.62
CA MET A 159 -4.70 5.27 -0.61
C MET A 159 -5.67 6.38 -0.24
N THR A 160 -5.57 6.88 0.98
CA THR A 160 -6.52 7.84 1.56
C THR A 160 -6.56 9.15 0.76
N ARG A 161 -5.43 9.54 0.18
CA ARG A 161 -5.32 10.78 -0.62
C ARG A 161 -5.82 10.63 -2.07
N TYR A 162 -6.31 9.45 -2.45
CA TYR A 162 -7.14 9.26 -3.65
C TYR A 162 -8.64 9.31 -3.31
N SER A 163 -9.01 9.48 -2.04
CA SER A 163 -10.40 9.74 -1.68
C SER A 163 -10.76 11.22 -1.85
N SER A 164 -11.97 11.50 -2.33
CA SER A 164 -12.53 12.86 -2.35
C SER A 164 -12.71 13.45 -0.94
N ALA A 165 -12.81 12.57 0.06
CA ALA A 165 -13.00 12.93 1.44
C ALA A 165 -11.71 13.07 2.25
N GLY A 166 -10.58 12.60 1.72
CA GLY A 166 -9.31 12.58 2.43
C GLY A 166 -9.40 11.80 3.75
N THR A 167 -8.97 12.42 4.85
CA THR A 167 -8.98 11.79 6.20
C THR A 167 -10.31 11.93 6.95
N ARG A 168 -11.37 12.47 6.30
CA ARG A 168 -12.72 12.52 6.89
C ARG A 168 -13.20 11.11 7.26
N ASN A 169 -14.11 11.06 8.24
CA ASN A 169 -14.65 9.80 8.80
C ASN A 169 -13.57 8.76 9.16
N CYS A 170 -12.39 9.21 9.59
CA CYS A 170 -11.25 8.36 9.91
C CYS A 170 -10.84 7.42 8.76
N GLY A 171 -11.00 7.87 7.50
CA GLY A 171 -10.62 7.13 6.29
C GLY A 171 -11.60 6.05 5.84
N LEU A 172 -12.75 5.92 6.52
CA LEU A 172 -13.84 5.07 6.06
C LEU A 172 -14.33 5.46 4.66
N ASP A 173 -14.32 6.76 4.35
CA ASP A 173 -14.75 7.26 3.04
C ASP A 173 -13.86 6.73 1.93
N ALA A 174 -12.54 6.61 2.14
CA ALA A 174 -11.62 6.02 1.15
C ALA A 174 -11.95 4.55 0.87
N ILE A 175 -12.32 3.79 1.90
CA ILE A 175 -12.78 2.39 1.75
C ILE A 175 -14.06 2.35 0.93
N ASN A 176 -15.05 3.17 1.30
CA ASN A 176 -16.35 3.18 0.64
C ASN A 176 -16.27 3.69 -0.81
N GLU A 177 -15.45 4.69 -1.10
CA GLU A 177 -15.25 5.19 -2.45
C GLU A 177 -14.52 4.17 -3.33
N PHE A 178 -13.54 3.42 -2.80
CA PHE A 178 -12.94 2.31 -3.54
C PHE A 178 -13.96 1.21 -3.84
N LYS A 179 -14.78 0.81 -2.85
CA LYS A 179 -15.86 -0.17 -3.07
C LYS A 179 -16.88 0.32 -4.09
N LEU A 180 -17.23 1.61 -4.05
CA LEU A 180 -18.11 2.23 -5.03
C LEU A 180 -17.50 2.19 -6.44
N LEU A 181 -16.20 2.49 -6.58
CA LEU A 181 -15.49 2.34 -7.84
C LEU A 181 -15.62 0.93 -8.41
N VAL A 182 -15.34 -0.09 -7.61
CA VAL A 182 -15.46 -1.50 -8.02
C VAL A 182 -16.88 -1.83 -8.44
N ARG A 183 -17.87 -1.51 -7.59
CA ARG A 183 -19.30 -1.76 -7.88
C ARG A 183 -19.76 -1.09 -9.18
N GLU A 184 -19.35 0.16 -9.41
CA GLU A 184 -19.75 0.90 -10.61
C GLU A 184 -19.01 0.45 -11.87
N ALA A 185 -17.79 -0.08 -11.74
CA ALA A 185 -17.08 -0.76 -12.82
C ALA A 185 -17.77 -2.08 -13.19
N HIS A 186 -18.15 -2.88 -12.19
CA HIS A 186 -18.87 -4.14 -12.40
C HIS A 186 -20.24 -3.94 -13.07
N LYS A 187 -21.02 -2.92 -12.66
CA LYS A 187 -22.27 -2.53 -13.34
C LYS A 187 -22.08 -2.21 -14.83
N ARG A 188 -20.86 -1.81 -15.22
CA ARG A 188 -20.47 -1.50 -16.60
C ARG A 188 -19.84 -2.69 -17.33
N GLY A 189 -19.69 -3.83 -16.66
CA GLY A 189 -19.05 -5.02 -17.20
C GLY A 189 -17.54 -4.90 -17.28
N ILE A 190 -16.93 -4.13 -16.37
CA ILE A 190 -15.48 -3.87 -16.31
C ILE A 190 -14.93 -4.51 -15.03
N GLU A 191 -14.01 -5.46 -15.17
CA GLU A 191 -13.23 -6.02 -14.06
C GLU A 191 -12.22 -5.00 -13.50
N VAL A 192 -11.91 -5.12 -12.22
CA VAL A 192 -10.92 -4.28 -11.53
C VAL A 192 -9.76 -5.14 -11.08
N PHE A 193 -8.59 -4.93 -11.70
CA PHE A 193 -7.31 -5.49 -11.27
C PHE A 193 -6.53 -4.45 -10.47
N MET A 194 -5.80 -4.92 -9.46
CA MET A 194 -4.88 -4.09 -8.69
C MET A 194 -3.42 -4.45 -8.96
N ASP A 195 -2.59 -3.46 -9.23
CA ASP A 195 -1.15 -3.59 -9.14
C ASP A 195 -0.71 -3.64 -7.67
N VAL A 196 0.00 -4.70 -7.29
CA VAL A 196 0.41 -4.99 -5.91
C VAL A 196 1.92 -5.16 -5.77
N VAL A 197 2.49 -4.48 -4.77
CA VAL A 197 3.94 -4.33 -4.58
C VAL A 197 4.41 -5.07 -3.33
N PHE A 198 4.31 -6.40 -3.34
CA PHE A 198 4.74 -7.24 -2.20
C PHE A 198 6.25 -7.48 -2.13
N ASN A 199 7.02 -6.94 -3.08
CA ASN A 199 8.44 -7.25 -3.20
C ASN A 199 9.35 -6.34 -2.33
N HIS A 200 8.87 -5.15 -1.97
CA HIS A 200 9.54 -4.20 -1.06
C HIS A 200 8.51 -3.27 -0.40
N THR A 201 8.93 -2.46 0.57
CA THR A 201 8.08 -1.50 1.30
C THR A 201 8.66 -0.08 1.31
N ALA A 202 7.84 0.88 1.72
CA ALA A 202 8.23 2.28 1.93
C ALA A 202 9.23 2.52 3.06
N GLU A 203 9.52 1.51 3.90
CA GLU A 203 10.50 1.67 4.99
C GLU A 203 11.95 1.72 4.47
N GLY A 204 12.18 1.43 3.18
CA GLY A 204 13.50 1.49 2.56
C GLY A 204 14.54 0.61 3.28
N ASN A 205 15.81 1.02 3.26
CA ASN A 205 16.87 0.35 4.01
C ASN A 205 17.01 0.89 5.44
N GLU A 206 18.15 0.68 6.09
CA GLU A 206 18.45 1.16 7.46
C GLU A 206 18.35 2.68 7.65
N LYS A 207 18.38 3.47 6.56
CA LYS A 207 18.26 4.94 6.57
C LYS A 207 16.83 5.41 6.34
N GLY A 208 15.92 4.50 6.02
CA GLY A 208 14.51 4.82 5.82
C GLY A 208 13.74 4.93 7.15
N PRO A 209 12.46 5.30 7.08
CA PRO A 209 11.63 5.49 8.27
C PRO A 209 11.26 4.16 8.93
N ILE A 210 10.97 4.20 10.24
CA ILE A 210 10.32 3.11 10.98
C ILE A 210 8.83 3.44 11.04
N LEU A 211 8.01 2.71 10.29
CA LEU A 211 6.59 2.95 10.07
C LEU A 211 5.72 1.79 10.57
N SER A 212 6.12 0.55 10.30
CA SER A 212 5.34 -0.65 10.57
C SER A 212 6.28 -1.85 10.78
N PHE A 213 6.49 -2.65 9.75
CA PHE A 213 7.15 -3.96 9.80
C PHE A 213 8.50 -3.96 10.52
N ARG A 214 9.35 -2.96 10.26
CA ARG A 214 10.68 -2.83 10.87
C ARG A 214 10.59 -2.73 12.40
N GLY A 215 9.65 -1.95 12.91
CA GLY A 215 9.44 -1.78 14.34
C GLY A 215 8.58 -2.87 14.98
N VAL A 216 7.85 -3.66 14.18
CA VAL A 216 7.09 -4.83 14.66
C VAL A 216 8.01 -6.03 14.83
N ASP A 217 8.70 -6.46 13.75
CA ASP A 217 9.75 -7.47 13.77
C ASP A 217 10.54 -7.45 12.44
N ASN A 218 11.65 -6.71 12.43
CA ASN A 218 12.45 -6.50 11.21
C ASN A 218 12.95 -7.81 10.57
N SER A 219 13.32 -8.81 11.39
CA SER A 219 13.92 -10.07 10.92
C SER A 219 12.92 -11.00 10.25
N ILE A 220 11.67 -10.95 10.68
CA ILE A 220 10.56 -11.70 10.09
C ILE A 220 10.18 -11.09 8.74
N TYR A 221 10.00 -9.77 8.69
CA TYR A 221 9.39 -9.11 7.54
C TYR A 221 10.35 -8.79 6.40
N TYR A 222 11.64 -8.57 6.68
CA TYR A 222 12.62 -8.22 5.65
C TYR A 222 13.65 -9.32 5.42
N MET A 223 14.12 -9.41 4.18
CA MET A 223 15.26 -10.27 3.86
C MET A 223 16.55 -9.60 4.34
N LEU A 224 17.21 -10.21 5.32
CA LEU A 224 18.45 -9.69 5.91
C LEU A 224 19.63 -10.63 5.64
N ALA A 225 20.83 -10.08 5.53
CA ALA A 225 22.08 -10.80 5.61
C ALA A 225 22.48 -11.04 7.08
N PRO A 226 23.49 -11.89 7.38
CA PRO A 226 23.81 -12.28 8.76
C PRO A 226 24.17 -11.16 9.73
N LYS A 227 24.58 -9.97 9.24
CA LYS A 227 24.87 -8.80 10.10
C LYS A 227 23.76 -7.73 9.99
N GLY A 228 22.55 -8.13 9.59
CA GLY A 228 21.39 -7.24 9.55
C GLY A 228 21.32 -6.35 8.32
N GLU A 229 22.19 -6.52 7.32
CA GLU A 229 22.10 -5.75 6.08
C GLU A 229 20.86 -6.16 5.26
N PHE A 230 20.11 -5.21 4.73
CA PHE A 230 18.96 -5.49 3.87
C PHE A 230 19.41 -6.03 2.51
N TYR A 231 18.88 -7.19 2.11
CA TYR A 231 18.93 -7.58 0.70
C TYR A 231 18.12 -6.58 -0.13
N ASN A 232 18.66 -6.17 -1.27
CA ASN A 232 18.04 -5.16 -2.13
C ASN A 232 17.78 -5.71 -3.54
N TYR A 233 17.08 -6.83 -3.65
CA TYR A 233 16.69 -7.40 -4.94
C TYR A 233 15.68 -6.53 -5.69
N SER A 234 14.90 -5.71 -4.98
CA SER A 234 13.94 -4.78 -5.57
C SER A 234 14.61 -3.56 -6.21
N GLY A 235 15.81 -3.19 -5.75
CA GLY A 235 16.44 -1.91 -6.07
C GLY A 235 15.93 -0.74 -5.23
N CYS A 236 14.94 -0.94 -4.36
CA CYS A 236 14.26 0.10 -3.58
C CYS A 236 14.73 0.23 -2.11
N GLY A 237 15.79 -0.49 -1.74
CA GLY A 237 16.45 -0.41 -0.43
C GLY A 237 16.18 -1.61 0.48
N ASN A 238 15.05 -2.31 0.31
CA ASN A 238 14.77 -3.56 1.01
C ASN A 238 14.16 -4.61 0.08
N THR A 239 14.11 -5.86 0.55
CA THR A 239 13.32 -6.93 -0.06
C THR A 239 12.44 -7.52 1.02
N PHE A 240 11.14 -7.62 0.76
CA PHE A 240 10.20 -8.22 1.68
C PHE A 240 10.41 -9.73 1.74
N ASN A 241 10.30 -10.33 2.91
CA ASN A 241 10.63 -11.74 3.15
C ASN A 241 9.47 -12.66 2.75
N CYS A 242 9.01 -12.59 1.49
CA CYS A 242 7.73 -13.14 1.01
C CYS A 242 7.48 -14.61 1.37
N ASN A 243 8.55 -15.42 1.47
CA ASN A 243 8.44 -16.86 1.75
C ASN A 243 8.59 -17.25 3.23
N HIS A 244 8.83 -16.29 4.13
CA HIS A 244 8.72 -16.53 5.56
C HIS A 244 7.27 -16.87 5.93
N PRO A 245 6.98 -17.87 6.78
CA PRO A 245 5.60 -18.31 7.04
C PRO A 245 4.64 -17.20 7.45
N ILE A 246 5.07 -16.29 8.34
CA ILE A 246 4.25 -15.16 8.80
C ILE A 246 3.99 -14.16 7.67
N VAL A 247 5.01 -13.86 6.86
CA VAL A 247 4.89 -12.92 5.74
C VAL A 247 4.03 -13.50 4.63
N ARG A 248 4.17 -14.80 4.34
CA ARG A 248 3.32 -15.50 3.39
C ARG A 248 1.86 -15.47 3.82
N GLN A 249 1.59 -15.70 5.10
CA GLN A 249 0.24 -15.61 5.65
C GLN A 249 -0.31 -14.18 5.50
N PHE A 250 0.48 -13.17 5.84
CA PHE A 250 0.14 -11.76 5.64
C PHE A 250 -0.24 -11.44 4.19
N ILE A 251 0.57 -11.87 3.21
CA ILE A 251 0.29 -11.67 1.78
C ILE A 251 -1.02 -12.36 1.38
N LEU A 252 -1.23 -13.62 1.79
CA LEU A 252 -2.45 -14.36 1.48
C LEU A 252 -3.69 -13.70 2.09
N ASP A 253 -3.59 -13.21 3.32
CA ASP A 253 -4.70 -12.51 3.98
C ASP A 253 -4.99 -11.16 3.32
N CYS A 254 -3.96 -10.46 2.86
CA CYS A 254 -4.11 -9.22 2.10
C CYS A 254 -4.85 -9.47 0.79
N LEU A 255 -4.40 -10.43 -0.01
CA LEU A 255 -5.05 -10.78 -1.27
C LEU A 255 -6.51 -11.21 -1.06
N ARG A 256 -6.76 -12.04 -0.05
CA ARG A 256 -8.14 -12.45 0.31
C ARG A 256 -8.99 -11.24 0.69
N TYR A 257 -8.48 -10.33 1.51
CA TYR A 257 -9.21 -9.13 1.91
C TYR A 257 -9.65 -8.30 0.70
N TRP A 258 -8.76 -8.04 -0.25
CA TRP A 258 -9.10 -7.26 -1.44
C TRP A 258 -10.12 -7.98 -2.34
N VAL A 259 -10.08 -9.31 -2.42
CA VAL A 259 -11.09 -10.09 -3.15
C VAL A 259 -12.42 -10.13 -2.41
N THR A 260 -12.44 -10.48 -1.12
CA THR A 260 -13.67 -10.77 -0.38
C THR A 260 -14.37 -9.53 0.15
N GLU A 261 -13.61 -8.53 0.60
CA GLU A 261 -14.17 -7.32 1.21
C GLU A 261 -14.27 -6.17 0.22
N MET A 262 -13.39 -6.12 -0.79
CA MET A 262 -13.30 -5.02 -1.76
C MET A 262 -13.70 -5.44 -3.18
N HIS A 263 -14.04 -6.72 -3.40
CA HIS A 263 -14.55 -7.29 -4.65
C HIS A 263 -13.61 -7.16 -5.87
N VAL A 264 -12.30 -7.00 -5.65
CA VAL A 264 -11.29 -6.96 -6.72
C VAL A 264 -11.24 -8.30 -7.47
N ASP A 265 -11.17 -8.26 -8.81
CA ASP A 265 -11.22 -9.45 -9.67
C ASP A 265 -9.84 -10.12 -9.86
N GLY A 266 -8.76 -9.34 -9.75
CA GLY A 266 -7.42 -9.84 -10.03
C GLY A 266 -6.28 -8.95 -9.53
N PHE A 267 -5.07 -9.47 -9.64
CA PHE A 267 -3.85 -8.78 -9.19
C PHE A 267 -2.74 -8.91 -10.23
N ARG A 268 -2.01 -7.81 -10.43
CA ARG A 268 -0.75 -7.77 -11.17
C ARG A 268 0.39 -7.57 -10.17
N PHE A 269 1.32 -8.52 -10.12
CA PHE A 269 2.39 -8.53 -9.11
C PHE A 269 3.64 -7.83 -9.65
N ASP A 270 3.97 -6.69 -9.04
CA ASP A 270 5.21 -5.98 -9.34
C ASP A 270 6.44 -6.81 -8.92
N LEU A 271 7.45 -6.85 -9.80
CA LEU A 271 8.70 -7.62 -9.62
C LEU A 271 8.48 -9.03 -9.04
N ALA A 272 7.48 -9.75 -9.56
CA ALA A 272 7.00 -11.04 -9.04
C ALA A 272 8.09 -12.10 -8.81
N SER A 273 9.22 -12.03 -9.53
CA SER A 273 10.36 -12.92 -9.34
C SER A 273 10.87 -12.96 -7.89
N ILE A 274 10.75 -11.86 -7.13
CA ILE A 274 11.15 -11.83 -5.71
C ILE A 274 10.33 -12.81 -4.87
N MET A 275 9.06 -13.04 -5.20
CA MET A 275 8.21 -14.02 -4.50
C MET A 275 8.67 -15.47 -4.69
N THR A 276 9.56 -15.73 -5.65
CA THR A 276 10.14 -17.07 -5.88
C THR A 276 11.44 -17.29 -5.09
N ARG A 277 12.00 -16.25 -4.47
CA ARG A 277 13.24 -16.34 -3.68
C ARG A 277 12.98 -16.97 -2.33
N SER A 278 13.89 -17.82 -1.88
CA SER A 278 13.82 -18.40 -0.52
C SER A 278 13.89 -17.30 0.54
N SER A 279 13.25 -17.58 1.69
CA SER A 279 13.30 -16.71 2.86
C SER A 279 14.71 -16.65 3.45
N SER A 280 15.09 -15.49 4.03
CA SER A 280 16.19 -15.44 5.00
C SER A 280 15.65 -15.79 6.38
N LEU A 281 16.30 -16.74 7.05
CA LEU A 281 15.95 -17.18 8.41
C LEU A 281 16.97 -16.68 9.46
N TRP A 282 17.67 -15.59 9.15
CA TRP A 282 18.68 -15.02 10.03
C TRP A 282 18.02 -14.29 11.19
N ASP A 283 17.97 -14.95 12.34
CA ASP A 283 17.63 -14.34 13.62
C ASP A 283 18.93 -14.02 14.37
N ALA A 284 19.09 -12.78 14.81
CA ALA A 284 20.24 -12.35 15.62
C ALA A 284 20.42 -13.24 16.86
N VAL A 285 19.32 -13.78 17.43
CA VAL A 285 19.36 -14.69 18.58
C VAL A 285 20.07 -16.01 18.24
N ASN A 286 19.98 -16.48 16.99
CA ASN A 286 20.61 -17.73 16.55
C ASN A 286 22.10 -17.58 16.27
N VAL A 287 22.57 -16.38 15.91
CA VAL A 287 23.99 -16.15 15.57
C VAL A 287 24.85 -15.91 16.82
N PHE A 288 24.32 -15.25 17.86
CA PHE A 288 25.14 -14.87 19.02
C PHE A 288 25.09 -15.84 20.21
N ARG A 289 24.15 -16.81 20.24
CA ARG A 289 24.05 -17.81 21.32
C ARG A 289 25.10 -18.93 21.29
N GLU A 290 25.84 -19.12 20.19
CA GLU A 290 26.89 -20.16 20.15
C GLU A 290 28.21 -19.75 20.85
N SER A 291 28.34 -18.52 21.35
CA SER A 291 29.58 -18.04 21.96
C SER A 291 29.78 -18.39 23.45
N HIS A 292 28.77 -18.95 24.14
CA HIS A 292 28.80 -19.15 25.60
C HIS A 292 28.63 -20.62 26.05
N ARG A 293 28.91 -21.58 25.17
CA ARG A 293 29.06 -23.00 25.55
C ARG A 293 30.35 -23.57 25.00
N ARG A 294 31.46 -23.31 25.69
CA ARG A 294 32.66 -24.16 25.71
C ARG A 294 33.15 -24.26 27.14
#